data_AF-A0A8K0KRF1-F1
#
_entry.id   AF-A0A8K0KRF1-F1
#
_cell.length_a   1.000
_cell.length_b   1.000
_cell.length_c   1.000
_cell.angle_alpha   90.00
_cell.angle_beta   90.00
_cell.angle_gamma   90.00
#
_symmetry.space_group_name_H-M   'P 1'
#
loop_
_entity.id
_entity.type
_entity.pdbx_description
1 polymer ?
#
loop_
_entity_poly.entity_id
_entity_poly.type
_entity_poly.pdbx_seq_one_letter_code
_entity_poly.pdbx_strand_id
1 'polypeptide(L)'
;MLMKEDCEIEEGCYQSQHDNGNTLPKLLHEELLFHLNNSERNTRELALNNIWFYFDLIIKSVIEDMHWKDKLNAPREFRVSEEFMKSTSDFLEWILVNTHQKPKSEEIGTHLVISVAHFLCDLLCLVDRGWVFSLIQNFSNKIPADLQICK
;
A
#
# COMPACT_ATOMS: atom_id res chain seq x y z
N MET A 1 39.54 -18.37 3.34
CA MET A 1 39.58 -17.33 4.39
C MET A 1 38.38 -16.44 4.16
N LEU A 2 37.28 -16.78 4.85
CA LEU A 2 36.04 -16.02 4.87
C LEU A 2 36.29 -14.78 5.73
N MET A 3 36.31 -13.59 5.11
CA MET A 3 36.14 -12.35 5.86
C MET A 3 34.64 -12.04 5.81
N LYS A 4 33.93 -12.48 6.85
CA LYS A 4 32.72 -11.79 7.28
C LYS A 4 33.20 -10.46 7.83
N GLU A 5 33.01 -9.39 7.06
CA GLU A 5 33.02 -8.05 7.64
C GLU A 5 31.64 -7.88 8.27
N ASP A 6 31.63 -7.90 9.60
CA ASP A 6 30.48 -7.56 10.41
C ASP A 6 30.14 -6.09 10.12
N CYS A 7 29.03 -5.87 9.43
CA CYS A 7 28.44 -4.56 9.27
C CYS A 7 27.74 -4.21 10.59
N GLU A 8 28.50 -3.65 11.53
CA GLU A 8 27.93 -2.90 12.65
C GLU A 8 27.31 -1.63 12.05
N ILE A 9 26.00 -1.69 11.74
CA ILE A 9 25.25 -0.51 11.33
C ILE A 9 24.94 0.30 12.60
N GLU A 10 25.54 1.48 12.69
CA GLU A 10 25.16 2.52 13.64
C GLU A 10 23.65 2.82 13.51
N GLU A 11 22.88 2.53 14.56
CA GLU A 11 21.44 2.81 14.69
C GLU A 11 21.16 4.33 14.84
N GLY A 12 21.54 5.13 13.84
CA GLY A 12 21.59 6.58 13.97
C GLY A 12 20.80 7.34 12.91
N CYS A 13 19.48 7.12 12.75
CA CYS A 13 18.59 8.19 12.21
C CYS A 13 17.06 7.99 12.36
N TYR A 14 16.55 6.85 12.83
CA TYR A 14 15.09 6.65 13.01
C TYR A 14 14.57 6.84 14.44
N GLN A 15 15.40 7.39 15.34
CA GLN A 15 15.01 7.65 16.72
C GLN A 15 15.08 9.14 17.02
N SER A 16 13.92 9.81 16.96
CA SER A 16 13.68 11.10 17.61
C SER A 16 12.17 11.35 17.73
N GLN A 17 11.56 10.91 18.84
CA GLN A 17 11.04 11.80 19.89
C GLN A 17 10.23 11.02 20.93
N HIS A 18 10.67 11.17 22.18
CA HIS A 18 9.94 10.81 23.40
C HIS A 18 8.69 11.68 23.52
N ASP A 19 7.49 11.07 23.52
CA ASP A 19 6.44 11.45 24.46
C ASP A 19 5.52 10.25 24.78
N ASN A 20 4.93 10.31 25.95
CA ASN A 20 4.45 9.19 26.77
C ASN A 20 3.34 8.30 26.16
N GLY A 21 3.61 6.99 26.00
CA GLY A 21 2.60 5.93 25.94
C GLY A 21 2.55 5.09 24.66
N ASN A 22 3.31 3.99 24.60
CA ASN A 22 3.11 2.80 23.74
C ASN A 22 2.68 3.01 22.27
N THR A 23 3.43 3.78 21.48
CA THR A 23 3.38 3.67 20.02
C THR A 23 4.81 3.67 19.47
N LEU A 24 5.27 2.54 18.93
CA LEU A 24 6.44 2.50 18.04
C LEU A 24 6.26 3.57 16.94
N PRO A 25 7.33 4.19 16.41
CA PRO A 25 7.20 5.06 15.23
C PRO A 25 6.54 4.25 14.12
N LYS A 26 5.34 4.65 13.68
CA LYS A 26 4.65 3.98 12.59
C LYS A 26 5.27 4.41 11.26
N LEU A 27 5.43 3.46 10.34
CA LEU A 27 5.97 3.76 9.02
C LEU A 27 4.97 4.63 8.25
N LEU A 28 5.46 5.58 7.44
CA LEU A 28 4.59 6.50 6.69
C LEU A 28 3.51 5.76 5.88
N HIS A 29 3.90 4.69 5.17
CA HIS A 29 2.95 3.89 4.39
C HIS A 29 1.87 3.18 5.25
N GLU A 30 2.17 2.85 6.50
CA GLU A 30 1.20 2.26 7.44
C GLU A 30 0.22 3.33 7.95
N GLU A 31 0.73 4.51 8.30
CA GLU A 31 -0.12 5.64 8.72
C GLU A 31 -1.02 6.12 7.59
N LEU A 32 -0.50 6.20 6.36
CA LEU A 32 -1.28 6.58 5.19
C LEU A 32 -2.43 5.59 4.95
N LEU A 33 -2.15 4.28 4.96
CA LEU A 33 -3.21 3.27 4.82
C LEU A 33 -4.23 3.35 5.95
N PHE A 34 -3.76 3.53 7.19
CA PHE A 34 -4.64 3.70 8.34
C PHE A 34 -5.58 4.90 8.15
N HIS A 35 -5.06 6.07 7.76
CA HIS A 35 -5.87 7.27 7.55
C HIS A 35 -6.80 7.16 6.35
N LEU A 36 -6.36 6.57 5.25
CA LEU A 36 -7.21 6.34 4.09
C LEU A 36 -8.41 5.45 4.46
N ASN A 37 -8.19 4.41 5.27
CA ASN A 37 -9.24 3.49 5.70
C ASN A 37 -10.17 4.09 6.78
N ASN A 38 -9.66 4.95 7.66
CA ASN A 38 -10.38 5.46 8.83
C ASN A 38 -10.81 6.94 8.72
N SER A 39 -10.55 7.61 7.60
CA SER A 39 -10.91 9.02 7.38
C SER A 39 -12.42 9.26 7.41
N GLU A 40 -12.85 10.45 7.83
CA GLU A 40 -14.25 10.88 7.72
C GLU A 40 -14.74 10.93 6.27
N ARG A 41 -16.05 10.83 6.05
CA ARG A 41 -16.65 10.70 4.71
C ARG A 41 -16.18 11.76 3.70
N ASN A 42 -16.13 13.03 4.08
CA ASN A 42 -15.78 14.11 3.15
C ASN A 42 -14.29 14.06 2.77
N THR A 43 -13.41 13.92 3.77
CA THR A 43 -11.96 13.77 3.57
C THR A 43 -11.64 12.55 2.72
N ARG A 44 -12.36 11.46 2.96
CA ARG A 44 -12.23 10.20 2.23
C ARG A 44 -12.60 10.32 0.76
N GLU A 45 -13.69 11.02 0.43
CA GLU A 45 -14.08 11.22 -0.98
C GLU A 45 -13.02 12.03 -1.74
N LEU A 46 -12.46 13.06 -1.10
CA LEU A 46 -11.34 13.82 -1.66
C LEU A 46 -10.07 12.97 -1.82
N ALA A 47 -9.79 12.10 -0.84
CA ALA A 47 -8.67 11.17 -0.92
C ALA A 47 -8.83 10.16 -2.06
N LEU A 48 -10.03 9.59 -2.23
CA LEU A 48 -10.32 8.66 -3.33
C LEU A 48 -10.22 9.32 -4.72
N ASN A 49 -10.61 10.59 -4.84
CA ASN A 49 -10.44 11.34 -6.10
C ASN A 49 -8.97 11.54 -6.47
N ASN A 50 -8.08 11.59 -5.47
CA ASN A 50 -6.65 11.76 -5.65
C ASN A 50 -5.85 10.50 -5.28
N ILE A 51 -6.47 9.33 -5.36
CA ILE A 51 -5.91 8.10 -4.79
C ILE A 51 -4.57 7.70 -5.41
N TRP A 52 -4.37 7.98 -6.70
CA TRP A 52 -3.13 7.72 -7.43
C TRP A 52 -1.91 8.32 -6.71
N PHE A 53 -2.04 9.54 -6.17
CA PHE A 53 -0.96 10.22 -5.45
C PHE A 53 -0.59 9.47 -4.17
N TYR A 54 -1.61 8.99 -3.44
CA TYR A 54 -1.38 8.25 -2.20
C TYR A 54 -0.75 6.90 -2.47
N PHE A 55 -1.16 6.21 -3.54
CA PHE A 55 -0.53 4.95 -3.95
C PHE A 55 0.93 5.14 -4.33
N ASP A 56 1.26 6.17 -5.12
CA ASP A 56 2.65 6.51 -5.44
C ASP A 56 3.48 6.79 -4.17
N LEU A 57 2.89 7.50 -3.21
CA LEU A 57 3.56 7.85 -1.95
C LEU A 57 3.78 6.61 -1.07
N ILE A 58 2.79 5.71 -1.00
CA ILE A 58 2.90 4.42 -0.30
C ILE A 58 4.02 3.59 -0.92
N ILE A 59 4.06 3.43 -2.24
CA ILE A 59 5.10 2.66 -2.94
C ILE A 59 6.49 3.21 -2.66
N LYS A 60 6.68 4.54 -2.78
CA LYS A 60 7.98 5.19 -2.49
C LYS A 60 8.41 4.98 -1.03
N SER A 61 7.48 5.12 -0.09
CA SER A 61 7.76 4.91 1.33
C SER A 61 8.13 3.46 1.66
N VAL A 62 7.48 2.47 1.03
CA VAL A 62 7.82 1.05 1.23
C VAL A 62 9.20 0.74 0.66
N ILE A 63 9.55 1.29 -0.51
CA ILE A 63 10.88 1.14 -1.11
C ILE A 63 11.96 1.72 -0.20
N GLU A 64 11.72 2.91 0.35
CA GLU A 64 12.65 3.55 1.29
C GLU A 64 12.82 2.72 2.57
N ASP A 65 11.74 2.23 3.16
CA ASP A 65 11.81 1.35 4.34
C ASP A 65 12.62 0.06 4.05
N MET A 66 12.39 -0.55 2.88
CA MET A 66 13.17 -1.72 2.45
C MET A 66 14.64 -1.39 2.23
N HIS A 67 14.96 -0.20 1.72
CA HIS A 67 16.34 0.23 1.52
C HIS A 67 17.07 0.34 2.87
N TRP A 68 16.47 1.04 3.84
CA TRP A 68 17.07 1.24 5.16
C TRP A 68 17.20 -0.04 5.98
N LYS A 69 16.35 -1.04 5.71
CA LYS A 69 16.41 -2.38 6.35
C LYS A 69 17.27 -3.40 5.57
N ASP A 70 17.93 -2.98 4.48
CA ASP A 70 18.67 -3.86 3.55
C ASP A 70 17.85 -5.05 3.03
N LYS A 71 16.54 -4.83 2.81
CA LYS A 71 15.59 -5.86 2.37
C LYS A 71 15.36 -5.89 0.87
N LEU A 72 15.94 -4.97 0.09
CA LEU A 72 15.74 -4.93 -1.37
C LEU A 72 16.19 -6.23 -2.06
N ASN A 73 17.23 -6.88 -1.53
CA ASN A 73 17.78 -8.13 -2.05
C ASN A 73 17.23 -9.38 -1.37
N ALA A 74 16.46 -9.24 -0.27
CA ALA A 74 15.86 -10.37 0.42
C ALA A 74 14.88 -11.13 -0.49
N PRO A 75 14.52 -12.39 -0.19
CA PRO A 75 13.41 -13.06 -0.85
C PRO A 75 12.12 -12.24 -0.69
N ARG A 76 11.31 -12.14 -1.76
CA ARG A 76 10.14 -11.26 -1.85
C ARG A 76 9.13 -11.44 -0.71
N GLU A 77 8.99 -12.66 -0.21
CA GLU A 77 8.13 -13.03 0.91
C GLU A 77 8.50 -12.32 2.22
N PHE A 78 9.75 -11.90 2.40
CA PHE A 78 10.25 -11.30 3.64
C PHE A 78 10.59 -9.80 3.54
N ARG A 79 10.41 -9.22 2.36
CA ARG A 79 10.79 -7.82 2.08
C ARG A 79 9.91 -6.83 2.83
N VAL A 80 8.62 -7.11 2.88
CA VAL A 80 7.59 -6.21 3.40
C VAL A 80 6.88 -6.88 4.58
N SER A 81 6.41 -6.08 5.53
CA SER A 81 5.68 -6.56 6.72
C SER A 81 4.35 -7.21 6.34
N GLU A 82 4.02 -8.33 7.00
CA GLU A 82 2.70 -8.97 6.89
C GLU A 82 1.57 -8.01 7.31
N GLU A 83 1.81 -7.13 8.27
CA GLU A 83 0.84 -6.13 8.73
C GLU A 83 0.50 -5.11 7.63
N PHE A 84 1.50 -4.66 6.89
CA PHE A 84 1.28 -3.79 5.73
C PHE A 84 0.50 -4.51 4.63
N MET A 85 0.85 -5.77 4.33
CA MET A 85 0.12 -6.56 3.33
C MET A 85 -1.34 -6.72 3.73
N LYS A 86 -1.61 -7.07 4.98
CA LYS A 86 -2.98 -7.20 5.50
C LYS A 86 -3.74 -5.89 5.41
N SER A 87 -3.15 -4.79 5.89
CA SER A 87 -3.78 -3.46 5.86
C SER A 87 -4.08 -2.99 4.43
N THR A 88 -3.20 -3.33 3.48
CA THR A 88 -3.40 -3.06 2.05
C THR A 88 -4.56 -3.88 1.48
N SER A 89 -4.62 -5.18 1.79
CA SER A 89 -5.74 -6.05 1.37
C SER A 89 -7.07 -5.53 1.91
N ASP A 90 -7.12 -5.18 3.20
CA ASP A 90 -8.31 -4.64 3.85
C ASP A 90 -8.75 -3.31 3.21
N PHE A 91 -7.79 -2.44 2.88
CA PHE A 91 -8.08 -1.17 2.22
C PHE A 91 -8.61 -1.35 0.79
N LEU A 92 -8.05 -2.28 0.01
CA LEU A 92 -8.52 -2.57 -1.35
C LEU A 92 -9.92 -3.20 -1.33
N GLU A 93 -10.20 -4.11 -0.40
CA GLU A 93 -11.55 -4.67 -0.21
C GLU A 93 -12.54 -3.57 0.16
N TRP A 94 -12.12 -2.65 1.04
CA TRP A 94 -12.92 -1.51 1.40
C TRP A 94 -13.21 -0.57 0.21
N ILE A 95 -12.22 -0.31 -0.66
CA ILE A 95 -12.41 0.44 -1.91
C ILE A 95 -13.47 -0.21 -2.81
N LEU A 96 -13.42 -1.55 -2.95
CA LEU A 96 -14.38 -2.32 -3.76
C LEU A 96 -15.81 -2.11 -3.24
N VAL A 97 -16.04 -2.30 -1.94
CA VAL A 97 -17.35 -2.10 -1.31
C VAL A 97 -17.86 -0.67 -1.53
N ASN A 98 -17.00 0.34 -1.34
CA ASN A 98 -17.37 1.75 -1.50
C ASN A 98 -17.62 2.14 -2.96
N THR A 99 -17.04 1.41 -3.91
CA THR A 99 -17.27 1.62 -5.35
C THR A 99 -18.60 0.99 -5.79
N HIS A 100 -19.04 -0.11 -5.18
CA HIS A 100 -20.36 -0.68 -5.44
C HIS A 100 -21.51 0.10 -4.81
N GLN A 101 -21.33 0.62 -3.60
CA GLN A 101 -22.44 1.16 -2.81
C GLN A 101 -22.87 2.58 -3.22
N LYS A 102 -22.05 3.31 -3.98
CA LYS A 102 -22.34 4.70 -4.36
C LYS A 102 -22.22 4.89 -5.87
N PRO A 103 -23.21 5.54 -6.51
CA PRO A 103 -23.05 6.02 -7.88
C PRO A 103 -21.98 7.13 -7.88
N LYS A 104 -20.75 6.77 -8.24
CA LYS A 104 -19.72 7.72 -8.66
C LYS A 104 -19.94 8.03 -10.14
N SER A 105 -19.45 9.18 -10.62
CA SER A 105 -19.37 9.38 -12.07
C SER A 105 -18.49 8.28 -12.68
N GLU A 106 -18.82 7.88 -13.90
CA GLU A 106 -18.05 6.86 -14.65
C GLU A 106 -16.56 7.24 -14.74
N GLU A 107 -16.27 8.53 -14.91
CA GLU A 107 -14.91 9.08 -14.93
C GLU A 107 -14.15 8.85 -13.61
N ILE A 108 -14.76 9.19 -12.46
CA ILE A 108 -14.12 9.01 -11.15
C ILE A 108 -13.94 7.53 -10.83
N GLY A 109 -14.94 6.70 -11.16
CA GLY A 109 -14.87 5.25 -10.99
C GLY A 109 -13.74 4.63 -11.82
N THR A 110 -13.64 5.02 -13.09
CA THR A 110 -12.60 4.54 -14.01
C THR A 110 -11.21 4.95 -13.53
N HIS A 111 -11.04 6.23 -13.15
CA HIS A 111 -9.77 6.72 -12.63
C HIS A 111 -9.33 5.98 -11.34
N LEU A 112 -10.26 5.67 -10.44
CA LEU A 112 -9.99 4.85 -9.26
C LEU A 112 -9.54 3.43 -9.64
N VAL A 113 -10.23 2.77 -10.58
CA VAL A 113 -9.87 1.43 -11.06
C VAL A 113 -8.48 1.41 -11.70
N ILE A 114 -8.16 2.41 -12.55
CA ILE A 114 -6.84 2.57 -13.16
C ILE A 114 -5.77 2.77 -12.09
N SER A 115 -6.03 3.62 -11.10
CA SER A 115 -5.10 3.90 -10.01
C SER A 115 -4.78 2.64 -9.19
N VAL A 116 -5.80 1.82 -8.88
CA VAL A 116 -5.60 0.54 -8.20
C VAL A 116 -4.82 -0.43 -9.08
N ALA A 117 -5.10 -0.48 -10.39
CA ALA A 117 -4.37 -1.33 -11.32
C ALA A 117 -2.87 -0.99 -11.37
N HIS A 118 -2.52 0.30 -11.44
CA HIS A 118 -1.12 0.75 -11.38
C HIS A 118 -0.47 0.39 -10.04
N PHE A 119 -1.16 0.63 -8.92
CA PHE A 119 -0.66 0.26 -7.60
C PHE A 119 -0.39 -1.25 -7.46
N LEU A 120 -1.29 -2.11 -7.97
CA LEU A 120 -1.10 -3.55 -7.98
C LEU A 120 0.09 -3.96 -8.86
N CYS A 121 0.30 -3.29 -10.00
CA CYS A 121 1.47 -3.50 -10.85
C CYS A 121 2.77 -3.13 -10.11
N ASP A 122 2.79 -2.05 -9.35
CA ASP A 122 3.96 -1.66 -8.56
C ASP A 122 4.23 -2.66 -7.43
N LEU A 123 3.18 -3.19 -6.78
CA LEU A 123 3.32 -4.24 -5.78
C LEU A 123 3.94 -5.54 -6.35
N LEU A 124 3.71 -5.86 -7.64
CA LEU A 124 4.41 -6.99 -8.30
C LEU A 124 5.93 -6.81 -8.32
N CYS A 125 6.46 -5.61 -8.10
CA CYS A 125 7.89 -5.35 -7.98
C CYS A 125 8.40 -5.50 -6.54
N LEU A 126 7.54 -5.31 -5.53
CA LEU A 126 7.95 -5.20 -4.13
C LEU A 126 7.71 -6.47 -3.31
N VAL A 127 6.57 -7.15 -3.51
CA VAL A 127 6.11 -8.24 -2.63
C VAL A 127 6.02 -9.59 -3.37
N ASP A 128 5.50 -10.62 -2.68
CA ASP A 128 5.21 -11.91 -3.28
C ASP A 128 4.17 -11.78 -4.41
N ARG A 129 4.46 -12.40 -5.55
CA ARG A 129 3.61 -12.29 -6.74
C ARG A 129 2.32 -13.08 -6.61
N GLY A 130 2.36 -14.24 -5.93
CA GLY A 130 1.17 -15.06 -5.71
C GLY A 130 0.13 -14.32 -4.88
N TRP A 131 0.58 -13.60 -3.85
CA TRP A 131 -0.27 -12.72 -3.06
C TRP A 131 -0.89 -11.58 -3.90
N VAL A 132 -0.09 -10.89 -4.72
CA VAL A 132 -0.62 -9.82 -5.60
C VAL A 132 -1.60 -10.36 -6.65
N PHE A 133 -1.34 -11.52 -7.23
CA PHE A 133 -2.29 -12.15 -8.18
C PHE A 133 -3.62 -12.48 -7.52
N SER A 134 -3.60 -12.88 -6.25
CA SER A 134 -4.83 -13.11 -5.47
C SER A 134 -5.62 -11.81 -5.29
N LEU A 135 -4.95 -10.68 -5.07
CA LEU A 135 -5.60 -9.35 -5.04
C LEU A 135 -6.16 -8.95 -6.39
N ILE A 136 -5.40 -9.13 -7.47
CA ILE A 136 -5.85 -8.84 -8.84
C ILE A 136 -7.11 -9.64 -9.17
N GLN A 137 -7.13 -10.94 -8.85
CA GLN A 137 -8.29 -11.80 -9.08
C GLN A 137 -9.51 -11.35 -8.26
N ASN A 138 -9.31 -11.00 -6.99
CA ASN A 138 -10.39 -10.50 -6.13
C ASN A 138 -10.94 -9.17 -6.64
N PHE A 139 -10.06 -8.25 -7.04
CA PHE A 139 -10.43 -6.94 -7.54
C PHE A 139 -11.18 -7.05 -8.87
N SER A 140 -10.65 -7.81 -9.84
CA SER A 140 -11.28 -7.97 -11.17
C SER A 140 -12.67 -8.59 -11.10
N ASN A 141 -12.87 -9.58 -10.23
CA ASN A 141 -14.17 -10.23 -10.05
C ASN A 141 -15.22 -9.33 -9.38
N LYS A 142 -14.78 -8.29 -8.67
CA LYS A 142 -15.62 -7.37 -7.90
C LYS A 142 -15.71 -5.97 -8.53
N ILE A 143 -15.03 -5.66 -9.64
CA ILE A 143 -15.25 -4.37 -10.30
C ILE A 143 -16.64 -4.37 -10.98
N PRO A 144 -17.47 -3.31 -10.81
CA PRO A 144 -18.73 -3.17 -11.53
C PRO A 144 -18.52 -3.26 -13.05
N ALA A 145 -19.42 -3.96 -13.76
CA ALA A 145 -19.30 -4.17 -15.21
C ALA A 145 -19.18 -2.87 -16.01
N ASP A 146 -19.79 -1.78 -15.52
CA ASP A 146 -19.75 -0.47 -16.16
C ASP A 146 -18.39 0.22 -16.09
N LEU A 147 -17.52 -0.19 -15.15
CA LEU A 147 -16.18 0.36 -14.94
C LEU A 147 -15.07 -0.57 -15.46
N GLN A 148 -15.44 -1.67 -16.14
CA GLN A 148 -14.45 -2.56 -16.75
C GLN A 148 -13.79 -1.88 -17.95
N ILE A 149 -12.46 -1.82 -17.93
CA ILE A 149 -11.63 -1.11 -18.92
C ILE A 149 -11.63 -1.83 -20.29
N CYS A 150 -12.06 -3.09 -20.35
CA CYS A 150 -12.17 -3.86 -21.59
C CYS A 150 -13.65 -4.03 -21.98
N LYS A 151 -14.12 -3.20 -22.92
CA LYS A 151 -15.32 -3.46 -23.74
C LYS A 151 -14.90 -3.76 -25.17
#